data_AF-A0A454XLP7-F1
#
_entry.id   AF-A0A454XLP7-F1
#
_cell.length_a   1.000
_cell.length_b   1.000
_cell.length_c   1.000
_cell.angle_alpha   90.00
_cell.angle_beta   90.00
_cell.angle_gamma   90.00
#
_symmetry.space_group_name_H-M   'P 1'
#
loop_
_entity.id
_entity.type
_entity.pdbx_description
1 polymer ?
#
loop_
_entity_poly.entity_id
_entity_poly.type
_entity_poly.pdbx_seq_one_letter_code
_entity_poly.pdbx_strand_id
1 'polypeptide(L)'
;MDFEFQLEELEGTAQGAKDKLNNLFAQVDDRRRRREIPDYLCGTISFELLEDPVITPSGITYDPADMREHLQRVSHFDPVARAPLKEDQLIPNLAMREVVDIFLSENP
;
A
#
# COMPACT_ATOMS: atom_id res chain seq x y z
N MET A 1 41.06 -7.01 42.08
CA MET A 1 41.37 -6.33 40.80
C MET A 1 40.87 -7.14 39.61
N ASP A 2 41.22 -8.42 39.45
CA ASP A 2 40.74 -9.21 38.28
C ASP A 2 39.22 -9.46 38.23
N PHE A 3 38.55 -9.64 39.38
CA PHE A 3 37.11 -9.90 39.42
C PHE A 3 36.24 -8.68 39.08
N GLU A 4 36.66 -7.47 39.47
CA GLU A 4 35.94 -6.24 39.12
C GLU A 4 36.04 -5.97 37.62
N PHE A 5 37.22 -6.19 37.03
CA PHE A 5 37.42 -6.06 35.59
C PHE A 5 36.56 -7.07 34.80
N GLN A 6 36.49 -8.32 35.24
CA GLN A 6 35.62 -9.33 34.62
C GLN A 6 34.13 -8.98 34.73
N LEU A 7 33.69 -8.41 35.85
CA LEU A 7 32.31 -7.94 36.03
C LEU A 7 31.99 -6.79 35.08
N GLU A 8 32.88 -5.80 34.97
CA GLU A 8 32.71 -4.65 34.08
C GLU A 8 32.67 -5.09 32.60
N GLU A 9 33.49 -6.08 32.22
CA GLU A 9 33.49 -6.66 30.88
C GLU A 9 32.20 -7.44 30.57
N LEU A 10 31.69 -8.21 31.54
CA LEU A 10 30.40 -8.91 31.45
C LEU A 10 29.22 -7.94 31.33
N GLU A 11 29.19 -6.89 32.14
CA GLU A 11 28.15 -5.85 32.09
C GLU A 11 28.20 -5.07 30.77
N GLY A 12 29.39 -4.70 30.30
CA GLY A 12 29.58 -4.04 29.01
C GLY A 12 29.08 -4.91 27.84
N THR A 13 29.38 -6.22 27.89
CA THR A 13 28.91 -7.18 26.88
C THR A 13 27.38 -7.32 26.92
N ALA A 14 26.79 -7.43 28.11
CA ALA A 14 25.35 -7.53 28.30
C ALA A 14 24.62 -6.26 27.83
N GLN A 15 25.18 -5.08 28.11
CA GLN A 15 24.64 -3.80 27.66
C GLN A 15 24.71 -3.70 26.13
N GLY A 16 25.85 -4.03 25.52
CA GLY A 16 25.99 -4.05 24.06
C GLY A 16 25.03 -5.02 23.37
N ALA A 17 24.73 -6.17 24.00
CA ALA A 17 23.72 -7.10 23.50
C ALA A 17 22.29 -6.53 23.59
N LYS A 18 21.94 -5.86 24.71
CA LYS A 18 20.65 -5.16 24.87
C LYS A 18 20.46 -4.06 23.84
N ASP A 19 21.50 -3.26 23.58
CA ASP A 19 21.43 -2.15 22.63
C ASP A 19 21.25 -2.67 21.19
N LYS A 20 21.96 -3.74 20.81
CA LYS A 20 21.75 -4.42 19.53
C LYS A 20 20.32 -4.94 19.38
N LEU A 21 19.77 -5.53 20.43
CA LEU A 21 18.40 -6.04 20.44
C LEU A 21 17.39 -4.91 20.28
N ASN A 22 17.53 -3.82 21.04
CA ASN A 22 16.65 -2.65 20.95
C ASN A 22 16.72 -2.01 19.56
N ASN A 23 17.92 -1.89 18.98
CA ASN A 23 18.10 -1.36 17.64
C ASN A 23 17.45 -2.26 16.58
N LEU A 24 17.55 -3.58 16.71
CA LEU A 24 16.88 -4.51 15.82
C LEU A 24 15.35 -4.35 15.88
N PHE A 25 14.79 -4.25 17.09
CA PHE A 25 13.35 -4.02 17.27
C PHE A 25 12.91 -2.67 16.68
N ALA A 26 13.68 -1.60 16.88
CA ALA A 26 13.38 -0.28 16.32
C ALA A 26 13.34 -0.31 14.77
N GLN A 27 14.28 -1.01 14.13
CA GLN A 27 14.29 -1.16 12.67
C GLN A 27 13.09 -1.96 12.14
N VAL A 28 12.64 -2.98 12.88
CA VAL A 28 11.46 -3.77 12.50
C VAL A 28 10.18 -2.96 12.67
N ASP A 29 10.06 -2.18 13.74
CA ASP A 29 8.90 -1.33 13.97
C ASP A 29 8.75 -0.23 12.92
N ASP A 30 9.86 0.37 12.46
CA ASP A 30 9.82 1.33 11.35
C ASP A 30 9.33 0.70 10.04
N ARG A 31 9.67 -0.56 9.76
CA ARG A 31 9.10 -1.29 8.61
C ARG A 31 7.61 -1.54 8.78
N ARG A 32 7.14 -1.86 9.98
CA ARG A 32 5.72 -2.08 10.27
C ARG A 32 4.88 -0.81 10.11
N ARG A 33 5.46 0.36 10.37
CA ARG A 33 4.79 1.66 10.17
C ARG A 33 4.59 2.02 8.69
N ARG A 34 5.39 1.47 7.77
CA ARG A 34 5.29 1.75 6.32
C ARG A 34 4.19 0.97 5.58
N ARG A 35 3.24 0.38 6.29
CA ARG A 35 2.08 -0.34 5.71
C ARG A 35 1.01 0.60 5.14
N GLU A 36 1.38 1.83 4.81
CA GLU A 36 0.46 2.78 4.20
C GLU A 36 0.25 2.38 2.74
N ILE A 37 -1.01 2.25 2.34
CA ILE A 37 -1.37 1.99 0.95
C ILE A 37 -1.22 3.30 0.18
N PRO A 38 -0.42 3.35 -0.89
CA PRO A 38 -0.33 4.54 -1.71
C PRO A 38 -1.66 4.87 -2.39
N ASP A 39 -2.11 6.14 -2.29
CA ASP A 39 -3.40 6.60 -2.85
C ASP A 39 -3.61 6.28 -4.34
N TYR A 40 -2.52 6.22 -5.13
CA TYR A 40 -2.59 5.91 -6.56
C TYR A 40 -2.89 4.43 -6.86
N LEU A 41 -2.85 3.57 -5.84
CA LEU A 41 -3.34 2.19 -5.91
C LEU A 41 -4.78 2.06 -5.42
N CYS A 42 -5.40 3.16 -4.97
CA CYS A 42 -6.77 3.16 -4.50
C CYS A 42 -7.74 3.62 -5.60
N GLY A 43 -8.94 3.05 -5.59
CA GLY A 43 -10.04 3.50 -6.42
C GLY A 43 -10.46 4.92 -6.06
N THR A 44 -10.77 5.74 -7.07
CA THR A 44 -11.17 7.15 -6.83
C THR A 44 -12.59 7.31 -6.27
N ILE A 45 -13.38 6.22 -6.23
CA ILE A 45 -14.72 6.16 -5.62
C ILE A 45 -14.67 5.40 -4.29
N SER A 46 -14.18 4.16 -4.30
CA SER A 46 -14.04 3.30 -3.10
C SER A 46 -13.10 3.88 -2.05
N PHE A 47 -12.02 4.56 -2.47
CA PHE A 47 -10.85 4.88 -1.63
C PHE A 47 -10.18 3.64 -1.01
N GLU A 48 -10.47 2.46 -1.57
CA GLU A 48 -9.88 1.18 -1.19
C GLU A 48 -8.90 0.72 -2.27
N LEU A 49 -8.03 -0.23 -1.93
CA LEU A 49 -7.07 -0.80 -2.88
C LEU A 49 -7.81 -1.43 -4.08
N LEU A 50 -7.35 -1.10 -5.28
CA LEU A 50 -7.91 -1.63 -6.53
C LEU A 50 -7.74 -3.15 -6.61
N GLU A 51 -8.81 -3.89 -6.92
CA GLU A 51 -8.73 -5.35 -7.10
C GLU A 51 -8.64 -5.74 -8.58
N ASP A 52 -9.64 -5.35 -9.37
CA ASP A 52 -9.71 -5.59 -10.82
C ASP A 52 -9.82 -4.25 -11.59
N PRO A 53 -8.78 -3.41 -11.56
CA PRO A 53 -8.88 -2.03 -12.03
C PRO A 53 -9.30 -1.92 -13.50
N VAL A 54 -10.24 -1.02 -13.79
CA VAL A 54 -10.63 -0.62 -15.15
C VAL A 54 -10.26 0.84 -15.39
N ILE A 55 -9.82 1.16 -16.61
CA ILE A 55 -9.46 2.51 -17.04
C ILE A 55 -10.50 3.06 -18.02
N THR A 56 -10.85 4.34 -17.85
CA THR A 56 -11.72 5.09 -18.76
C THR A 56 -10.90 5.74 -19.88
N PRO A 57 -11.52 6.17 -21.00
CA PRO A 57 -10.83 6.97 -22.04
C PRO A 57 -10.22 8.28 -21.52
N SER A 58 -10.70 8.78 -20.38
CA SER A 58 -10.12 9.95 -19.68
C SER A 58 -8.76 9.63 -19.03
N GLY A 59 -8.35 8.36 -19.01
CA GLY A 59 -7.12 7.88 -18.39
C GLY A 59 -7.22 7.63 -16.88
N ILE A 60 -8.44 7.57 -16.33
CA ILE A 60 -8.66 7.44 -14.88
C ILE A 60 -9.07 6.00 -14.56
N THR A 61 -8.52 5.47 -13.48
CA THR A 61 -8.72 4.07 -13.06
C THR A 61 -9.71 3.99 -11.89
N TYR A 62 -10.58 2.97 -11.94
CA TYR A 62 -11.65 2.72 -10.99
C TYR A 62 -11.80 1.22 -10.73
N ASP A 63 -12.51 0.88 -9.65
CA ASP A 63 -13.06 -0.46 -9.48
C ASP A 63 -14.27 -0.68 -10.40
N PRO A 64 -14.43 -1.88 -11.00
CA PRO A 64 -15.52 -2.15 -11.95
C PRO A 64 -16.91 -2.01 -11.32
N ALA A 65 -17.05 -2.44 -10.06
CA ALA A 65 -18.31 -2.40 -9.33
C ALA A 65 -18.78 -0.95 -9.13
N ASP A 66 -17.90 -0.08 -8.63
CA ASP A 66 -18.17 1.33 -8.40
C ASP A 66 -18.48 2.08 -9.68
N MET A 67 -17.67 1.85 -10.73
CA MET A 67 -17.85 2.51 -12.01
C MET A 67 -19.16 2.10 -12.67
N ARG A 68 -19.53 0.81 -12.59
CA ARG A 68 -20.82 0.32 -13.07
C ARG A 68 -21.98 0.90 -12.27
N GLU A 69 -21.88 0.96 -10.94
CA GLU A 69 -22.90 1.58 -10.11
C GLU A 69 -23.10 3.07 -10.44
N HIS A 70 -22.01 3.82 -10.62
CA HIS A 70 -22.07 5.23 -11.02
C HIS A 70 -22.77 5.42 -12.37
N LEU A 71 -22.41 4.62 -13.38
CA LEU A 71 -23.05 4.70 -14.71
C LEU A 71 -24.54 4.37 -14.67
N GLN A 72 -24.95 3.45 -13.79
CA GLN A 72 -26.35 3.02 -13.66
C GLN A 72 -27.20 3.96 -12.81
N ARG A 73 -26.66 4.48 -11.69
CA ARG A 73 -27.43 5.21 -10.68
C ARG A 73 -27.26 6.71 -10.71
N VAL A 74 -26.11 7.20 -11.18
CA VAL A 74 -25.78 8.63 -11.16
C VAL A 74 -25.95 9.19 -12.56
N SER A 75 -25.07 8.82 -13.50
CA SER A 75 -25.13 9.31 -14.89
C SER A 75 -24.06 8.70 -15.79
N HIS A 76 -24.21 8.89 -17.10
CA HIS A 76 -23.32 8.41 -18.16
C HIS A 76 -22.14 9.36 -18.43
N PHE A 77 -21.39 9.70 -17.38
CA PHE A 77 -20.18 10.52 -17.48
C PHE A 77 -19.10 10.04 -16.51
N ASP A 78 -17.84 10.36 -16.80
CA ASP A 78 -16.67 10.08 -15.95
C ASP A 78 -16.73 10.93 -14.65
N PRO A 79 -16.71 10.32 -13.45
CA PRO A 79 -16.89 11.03 -12.17
C PRO A 79 -15.95 12.22 -11.97
N VAL A 80 -14.72 12.12 -12.47
CA VAL A 80 -13.65 13.11 -12.26
C VAL A 80 -13.55 14.05 -13.45
N ALA A 81 -13.39 13.52 -14.66
CA ALA A 81 -13.18 14.33 -15.87
C ALA A 81 -14.47 14.94 -16.42
N ARG A 82 -15.65 14.45 -15.98
CA ARG A 82 -16.99 14.86 -16.47
C ARG A 82 -17.19 14.67 -17.98
N ALA A 83 -16.34 13.87 -18.62
CA ALA A 83 -16.48 13.49 -20.02
C ALA A 83 -17.62 12.46 -20.19
N PRO A 84 -18.37 12.47 -21.30
CA PRO A 84 -19.36 11.41 -21.59
C PRO A 84 -18.71 10.03 -21.56
N LEU A 85 -19.35 9.09 -20.86
CA LEU A 85 -18.80 7.76 -20.64
C LEU A 85 -19.90 6.69 -20.68
N LYS A 86 -19.60 5.57 -21.32
CA LYS A 86 -20.44 4.38 -21.39
C LYS A 86 -19.71 3.17 -20.83
N GLU A 87 -20.47 2.15 -20.42
CA GLU A 87 -19.93 0.94 -19.80
C GLU A 87 -19.02 0.13 -20.74
N ASP A 88 -19.34 0.11 -22.04
CA ASP A 88 -18.53 -0.57 -23.07
C ASP A 88 -17.18 0.11 -23.34
N GLN A 89 -16.94 1.29 -22.77
CA GLN A 89 -15.67 2.02 -22.85
C GLN A 89 -14.75 1.73 -21.66
N LEU A 90 -15.18 0.91 -20.69
CA LEU A 90 -14.34 0.48 -19.57
C LEU A 90 -13.36 -0.60 -20.05
N ILE A 91 -12.07 -0.29 -19.98
CA ILE A 91 -11.01 -1.19 -20.44
C ILE A 91 -10.29 -1.77 -19.22
N PRO A 92 -10.06 -3.09 -19.12
CA PRO A 92 -9.26 -3.67 -18.05
C PRO A 92 -7.85 -3.05 -18.02
N ASN A 93 -7.45 -2.50 -16.87
CA ASN A 93 -6.13 -1.92 -16.65
C ASN A 93 -5.18 -2.99 -16.11
N LEU A 94 -4.73 -3.88 -17.01
CA LEU A 94 -3.87 -5.02 -16.66
C LEU A 94 -2.55 -4.58 -16.02
N ALA A 95 -2.02 -3.42 -16.41
CA ALA A 95 -0.79 -2.87 -15.84
C ALA A 95 -0.98 -2.47 -14.37
N MET A 96 -2.07 -1.76 -14.04
CA MET A 96 -2.36 -1.41 -12.65
C MET A 96 -2.64 -2.64 -11.80
N ARG A 97 -3.31 -3.66 -12.36
CA ARG A 97 -3.50 -4.93 -11.64
C ARG A 97 -2.17 -5.57 -11.27
N GLU A 98 -1.23 -5.65 -12.22
CA GLU A 98 0.10 -6.19 -11.95
C GLU A 98 0.87 -5.36 -10.90
N VAL A 99 0.75 -4.03 -10.95
CA VAL A 99 1.35 -3.15 -9.93
C VAL A 99 0.77 -3.43 -8.53
N VAL A 100 -0.55 -3.60 -8.42
CA VAL A 100 -1.19 -3.94 -7.14
C VAL A 100 -0.76 -5.33 -6.67
N ASP A 101 -0.71 -6.32 -7.56
CA ASP A 101 -0.26 -7.68 -7.23
C ASP A 101 1.16 -7.68 -6.69
N ILE A 102 2.06 -6.94 -7.34
CA ILE A 102 3.45 -6.76 -6.88
C ILE A 102 3.46 -6.10 -5.50
N PHE A 103 2.70 -5.01 -5.32
CA PHE A 103 2.62 -4.31 -4.04
C PHE A 103 2.16 -5.25 -2.92
N LEU A 104 1.11 -6.05 -3.13
CA LEU A 104 0.63 -7.02 -2.15
C LEU A 104 1.66 -8.13 -1.87
N SER A 105 2.39 -8.59 -2.90
CA SER A 105 3.43 -9.62 -2.72
C SER A 105 4.61 -9.14 -1.88
N GLU A 106 4.96 -7.86 -1.99
CA GLU A 106 6.03 -7.22 -1.22
C GLU A 106 5.55 -6.78 0.18
N ASN A 107 4.23 -6.68 0.38
CA ASN A 107 3.59 -6.19 1.60
C ASN A 107 2.45 -7.12 2.08
N PRO A 108 2.77 -8.34 2.57
CA PRO A 108 1.77 -9.29 3.07
C PRO A 108 1.17 -8.93 4.44
#